data_AF-A0A8B8CAJ5-F1
#
_entry.id   AF-A0A8B8CAJ5-F1
#
_cell.length_a   1.000
_cell.length_b   1.000
_cell.length_c   1.000
_cell.angle_alpha   90.00
_cell.angle_beta   90.00
_cell.angle_gamma   90.00
#
_symmetry.space_group_name_H-M   'P 1'
#
loop_
_entity.id
_entity.type
_entity.pdbx_description
1 polymer ?
#
loop_
_entity_poly.entity_id
_entity_poly.type
_entity_poly.pdbx_seq_one_letter_code
_entity_poly.pdbx_strand_id
1 'polypeptide(L)'
;MSRSTSWARDVITCDLCDKPTQQFCNSCQVSLCDNCVKKHRDEFESLIHEIVPFLERKIQLVFPECREHSDQRCEVSCKKCNIPVCIKCIGLGTHKGHDVEEITETHENKILKIKSDTEEIKAKIIPKYQNEHHKIGNIISTTKSKIDDLGKQSKELRKLWHQKVDNIFDQIDSLGQTLGEESFNALQGYHNKIRNLISEINKTVKQNEKLFNSNNILEVNKYQSKLNEYQDFPKHLDCKFPFLASNIEKGKELKIEIGGYTATLKEMSQPSLSTDVSRLTTGIGKLMYKIRVIATIPTTYSSLFGVACVGESEALIYGDDETITRIDIHGAVKDTVTTTCLDWPSGISVTRGRELIYGDRNSGAVNIVRDGKYETLITTPEEWTPGKLCCTRSGDILVHVCKGSVPQTKNKIIRYQGENIKQEICNDGQGNPIFKDGGYSLYMSENNNRDVCVSDANADTVVVVDKTGRVRFRYDGTPARRDLSFDPRGKVTDALSQIIVTDVNNDCLHILDQNGQFLRCVDDCGLEDPDRLSVDSEGRLWVGLLDKVKVIENLQNK
;
A
#
# COMPACT_ATOMS: atom_id res chain seq x y z
N MET A 1 44.67 28.60 -27.32
CA MET A 1 44.96 29.99 -26.91
C MET A 1 46.32 30.02 -26.23
N SER A 2 47.16 30.93 -26.68
CA SER A 2 48.56 31.12 -26.35
C SER A 2 48.82 31.32 -24.85
N ARG A 3 49.91 30.72 -24.33
CA ARG A 3 50.63 31.29 -23.19
C ARG A 3 52.12 31.34 -23.50
N SER A 4 52.51 32.56 -23.87
CA SER A 4 53.80 33.21 -23.75
C SER A 4 54.79 32.48 -22.82
N THR A 5 55.88 31.98 -23.41
CA THR A 5 57.12 31.70 -22.71
C THR A 5 57.82 33.02 -22.38
N SER A 6 57.53 33.61 -21.22
CA SER A 6 58.41 34.64 -20.66
C SER A 6 59.49 33.96 -19.83
N TRP A 7 60.73 33.98 -20.32
CA TRP A 7 61.92 33.71 -19.51
C TRP A 7 62.08 34.84 -18.49
N ALA A 8 61.29 34.82 -17.42
CA ALA A 8 61.66 35.55 -16.22
C ALA A 8 62.86 34.81 -15.63
N ARG A 9 64.03 35.44 -15.57
CA ARG A 9 65.07 34.98 -14.64
C ARG A 9 64.44 35.11 -13.26
N ASP A 10 64.08 33.99 -12.64
CA ASP A 10 63.53 33.97 -11.29
C ASP A 10 64.47 34.81 -10.41
N VAL A 11 63.96 35.94 -9.91
CA VAL A 11 64.69 36.78 -8.97
C VAL A 11 64.85 35.92 -7.73
N ILE A 12 66.08 35.51 -7.43
CA ILE A 12 66.35 34.73 -6.23
C ILE A 12 66.06 35.62 -5.04
N THR A 13 65.15 35.17 -4.18
CA THR A 13 64.66 35.91 -3.04
C THR A 13 65.42 35.53 -1.78
N CYS A 14 65.37 36.43 -0.79
CA CYS A 14 65.85 36.22 0.56
C CYS A 14 64.92 35.25 1.27
N ASP A 15 65.45 34.16 1.81
CA ASP A 15 64.67 33.09 2.44
C ASP A 15 63.93 33.56 3.70
N LEU A 16 64.28 34.74 4.24
CA LEU A 16 63.69 35.30 5.45
C LEU A 16 62.62 36.39 5.20
N CYS A 17 62.55 36.99 4.00
CA CYS A 17 61.60 38.09 3.75
C CYS A 17 61.18 38.30 2.29
N ASP A 18 61.47 37.34 1.41
CA ASP A 18 61.12 37.33 -0.02
C ASP A 18 61.63 38.51 -0.87
N LYS A 19 62.48 39.38 -0.30
CA LYS A 19 63.16 40.48 -1.03
C LYS A 19 64.33 39.96 -1.88
N PRO A 20 64.76 40.64 -2.95
CA PRO A 20 65.91 40.20 -3.75
C PRO A 20 67.15 39.92 -2.88
N THR A 21 67.77 38.75 -3.07
CA THR A 21 68.99 38.37 -2.34
C THR A 21 70.22 39.06 -2.93
N GLN A 22 71.19 39.38 -2.07
CA GLN A 22 72.52 39.87 -2.48
C GLN A 22 73.64 39.07 -1.82
N GLN A 23 73.35 38.39 -0.72
CA GLN A 23 74.31 37.67 0.09
C GLN A 23 73.85 36.24 0.31
N PHE A 24 74.78 35.33 0.56
CA PHE A 24 74.50 33.94 0.85
C PHE A 24 75.34 33.50 2.06
N CYS A 25 74.70 32.81 3.00
CA CYS A 25 75.41 32.20 4.11
C CYS A 25 75.85 30.78 3.70
N ASN A 26 77.15 30.58 3.44
CA ASN A 26 77.69 29.26 3.10
C ASN A 26 77.50 28.25 4.25
N SER A 27 77.53 28.71 5.50
CA SER A 27 77.36 27.85 6.69
C SER A 27 75.95 27.29 6.82
N CYS A 28 74.92 28.06 6.42
CA CYS A 28 73.51 27.69 6.62
C CYS A 28 72.75 27.43 5.31
N GLN A 29 73.40 27.67 4.16
CA GLN A 29 72.84 27.54 2.81
C GLN A 29 71.56 28.35 2.58
N VAL A 30 71.51 29.54 3.16
CA VAL A 30 70.38 30.46 3.03
C VAL A 30 70.76 31.71 2.25
N SER A 31 69.88 32.13 1.34
CA SER A 31 69.92 33.37 0.58
C SER A 31 69.41 34.53 1.44
N LEU A 32 70.20 35.59 1.58
CA LEU A 32 69.90 36.72 2.47
C LEU A 32 69.95 38.06 1.73
N CYS A 33 69.12 39.01 2.15
CA CYS A 33 69.27 40.42 1.79
C CYS A 33 70.07 41.14 2.89
N ASP A 34 70.67 42.30 2.59
CA ASP A 34 71.56 43.02 3.51
C ASP A 34 70.92 43.29 4.89
N ASN A 35 69.62 43.58 4.91
CA ASN A 35 68.88 43.82 6.16
C ASN A 35 68.66 42.55 7.00
N CYS A 36 68.62 41.39 6.37
CA CYS A 36 68.39 40.10 7.02
C CYS A 36 69.69 39.44 7.50
N VAL A 37 70.84 39.88 7.01
CA VAL A 37 72.17 39.37 7.38
C VAL A 37 72.43 39.55 8.87
N LYS A 38 72.12 40.73 9.43
CA LYS A 38 72.29 40.98 10.87
C LYS A 38 71.40 40.08 11.70
N LYS A 39 70.10 40.01 11.36
CA LYS A 39 69.13 39.13 12.05
C LYS A 39 69.55 37.66 12.02
N HIS A 40 70.03 37.19 10.87
CA HIS A 40 70.50 35.81 10.71
C HIS A 40 71.75 35.50 11.56
N ARG A 41 72.66 36.46 11.75
CA ARG A 41 73.81 36.27 12.68
C ARG A 41 73.35 36.29 14.13
N ASP A 42 72.46 37.21 14.49
CA ASP A 42 71.96 37.37 15.86
C ASP A 42 71.16 36.14 16.32
N GLU A 43 70.46 35.46 15.41
CA GLU A 43 69.70 34.23 15.69
C GLU A 43 70.59 33.01 16.01
N PHE A 44 71.85 33.02 15.52
CA PHE A 44 72.80 31.91 15.65
C PHE A 44 74.17 32.42 16.12
N GLU A 45 74.17 33.28 17.15
CA GLU A 45 75.38 33.98 17.63
C GLU A 45 76.51 33.03 18.05
N SER A 46 76.18 31.80 18.48
CA SER A 46 77.14 30.76 18.89
C SER A 46 77.84 30.06 17.72
N LEU A 47 77.40 30.26 16.48
CA LEU A 47 77.94 29.58 15.29
C LEU A 47 78.66 30.55 14.36
N ILE A 48 79.70 30.05 13.67
CA ILE A 48 80.44 30.84 12.68
C ILE A 48 79.69 30.82 11.33
N HIS A 49 79.27 32.00 10.88
CA HIS A 49 78.54 32.19 9.63
C HIS A 49 79.42 32.86 8.58
N GLU A 50 79.84 32.10 7.56
CA GLU A 50 80.54 32.63 6.39
C GLU A 50 79.51 33.21 5.41
N ILE A 51 79.36 34.54 5.42
CA ILE A 51 78.42 35.25 4.55
C ILE A 51 79.20 35.91 3.43
N VAL A 52 78.89 35.52 2.20
CA VAL A 52 79.57 35.94 0.97
C VAL A 52 78.58 36.59 0.01
N PRO A 53 79.04 37.40 -0.97
CA PRO A 53 78.20 37.80 -2.10
C PRO A 53 77.57 36.57 -2.75
N PHE A 54 76.30 36.67 -3.17
CA PHE A 54 75.54 35.51 -3.67
C PHE A 54 76.20 34.79 -4.87
N LEU A 55 76.99 35.51 -5.67
CA LEU A 55 77.75 34.96 -6.80
C LEU A 55 78.94 34.09 -6.37
N GLU A 56 79.43 34.26 -5.14
CA GLU A 56 80.56 33.52 -4.57
C GLU A 56 80.09 32.36 -3.67
N ARG A 57 78.79 32.04 -3.69
CA ARG A 57 78.23 30.98 -2.85
C ARG A 57 78.87 29.63 -3.13
N LYS A 58 79.17 28.91 -2.05
CA LYS A 58 79.60 27.51 -2.09
C LYS A 58 78.43 26.65 -1.61
N ILE A 59 77.89 25.83 -2.50
CA ILE A 59 76.79 24.93 -2.16
C ILE A 59 77.36 23.70 -1.46
N GLN A 60 76.87 23.41 -0.25
CA GLN A 60 77.31 22.28 0.57
C GLN A 60 76.16 21.72 1.41
N LEU A 61 76.34 20.55 2.00
CA LEU A 61 75.34 19.96 2.90
C LEU A 61 75.25 20.80 4.19
N VAL A 62 74.02 21.14 4.59
CA VAL A 62 73.80 21.85 5.87
C VAL A 62 73.77 20.83 6.99
N PHE A 63 74.75 20.90 7.88
CA PHE A 63 74.71 20.19 9.15
C PHE A 63 73.86 20.98 10.14
N PRO A 64 72.80 20.38 10.72
CA PRO A 64 71.93 21.08 11.64
C PRO A 64 72.67 21.41 12.94
N GLU A 65 72.26 22.48 13.62
CA GLU A 65 72.74 22.79 14.96
C GLU A 65 72.27 21.70 15.95
N CYS A 66 73.14 21.38 16.90
CA CYS A 66 72.80 20.44 17.94
C CYS A 66 71.89 21.08 18.99
N ARG A 67 70.71 20.50 19.20
CA ARG A 67 69.72 20.98 20.18
C ARG A 67 70.24 21.01 21.63
N GLU A 68 71.20 20.13 21.95
CA GLU A 68 71.79 20.02 23.29
C GLU A 68 73.08 20.83 23.43
N HIS A 69 73.72 21.19 22.31
CA HIS A 69 75.01 21.86 22.28
C HIS A 69 75.00 22.94 21.19
N SER A 70 74.54 24.15 21.55
CA SER A 70 74.34 25.27 20.61
C SER A 70 75.62 25.78 19.94
N ASP A 71 76.79 25.36 20.42
CA ASP A 71 78.10 25.67 19.82
C ASP A 71 78.56 24.60 18.81
N GLN A 72 77.76 23.57 18.53
CA GLN A 72 78.15 22.39 17.74
C GLN A 72 77.16 22.08 16.62
N ARG A 73 77.68 21.63 15.47
CA ARG A 73 76.88 21.06 14.38
C ARG A 73 76.84 19.54 14.46
N CYS A 74 75.75 18.96 13.96
CA CYS A 74 75.54 17.53 13.91
C CYS A 74 76.15 16.94 12.63
N GLU A 75 77.34 16.36 12.76
CA GLU A 75 78.11 15.79 11.63
C GLU A 75 77.87 14.29 11.44
N VAL A 76 77.20 13.62 12.39
CA VAL A 76 76.91 12.19 12.30
C VAL A 76 75.44 11.90 12.57
N SER A 77 74.95 10.78 12.05
CA SER A 77 73.58 10.30 12.27
C SER A 77 73.58 9.13 13.25
N CYS A 78 72.75 9.20 14.29
CA CYS A 78 72.53 8.08 15.21
C CYS A 78 71.61 7.05 14.52
N LYS A 79 72.11 5.84 14.26
CA LYS A 79 71.35 4.79 13.55
C LYS A 79 70.10 4.37 14.32
N LYS A 80 70.22 4.25 15.64
CA LYS A 80 69.13 3.81 16.53
C LYS A 80 68.00 4.83 16.63
N CYS A 81 68.33 6.12 16.61
CA CYS A 81 67.35 7.20 16.76
C CYS A 81 66.93 7.82 15.42
N ASN A 82 67.66 7.52 14.33
CA ASN A 82 67.48 8.10 12.99
C ASN A 82 67.44 9.64 12.99
N ILE A 83 68.28 10.26 13.82
CA ILE A 83 68.44 11.72 13.92
C ILE A 83 69.91 12.13 13.87
N PRO A 84 70.22 13.34 13.37
CA PRO A 84 71.57 13.88 13.35
C PRO A 84 71.99 14.35 14.75
N VAL A 85 73.23 14.02 15.16
CA VAL A 85 73.80 14.32 16.48
C VAL A 85 75.24 14.85 16.36
N CYS A 86 75.69 15.66 17.32
CA CYS A 86 77.08 16.14 17.36
C CYS A 86 77.98 15.20 18.16
N ILE A 87 79.31 15.38 18.07
CA ILE A 87 80.29 14.53 18.75
C ILE A 87 80.12 14.55 20.28
N LYS A 88 79.76 15.71 20.87
CA LYS A 88 79.50 15.82 22.32
C LYS A 88 78.31 14.97 22.77
N CYS A 89 77.26 14.85 21.94
CA CYS A 89 76.10 13.99 22.23
C CYS A 89 76.47 12.51 22.36
N ILE A 90 77.52 12.07 21.65
CA ILE A 90 77.98 10.68 21.63
C ILE A 90 78.98 10.42 22.76
N GLY A 91 79.85 11.38 23.07
CA GLY A 91 80.88 11.21 24.11
C GLY A 91 80.37 11.36 25.54
N LEU A 92 79.53 12.38 25.77
CA LEU A 92 79.12 12.83 27.10
C LEU A 92 77.60 12.99 27.25
N GLY A 93 76.84 12.91 26.15
CA GLY A 93 75.41 13.16 26.12
C GLY A 93 74.53 11.90 26.09
N THR A 94 73.27 12.12 25.75
CA THR A 94 72.17 11.13 25.72
C THR A 94 72.32 10.04 24.64
N HIS A 95 73.26 10.21 23.70
CA HIS A 95 73.53 9.25 22.62
C HIS A 95 74.78 8.41 22.86
N LYS A 96 75.31 8.40 24.09
CA LYS A 96 76.47 7.61 24.47
C LYS A 96 76.23 6.12 24.28
N GLY A 97 77.08 5.48 23.47
CA GLY A 97 77.01 4.05 23.15
C GLY A 97 76.04 3.68 22.03
N HIS A 98 75.44 4.65 21.32
CA HIS A 98 74.70 4.38 20.09
C HIS A 98 75.63 4.33 18.87
N ASP A 99 75.36 3.42 17.93
CA ASP A 99 76.06 3.39 16.65
C ASP A 99 75.73 4.64 15.82
N VAL A 100 76.77 5.23 15.25
CA VAL A 100 76.67 6.42 14.40
C VAL A 100 77.25 6.15 13.02
N GLU A 101 76.75 6.87 12.04
CA GLU A 101 77.21 6.88 10.65
C GLU A 101 77.47 8.32 10.20
N GLU A 102 78.31 8.50 9.19
CA GLU A 102 78.52 9.82 8.61
C GLU A 102 77.20 10.31 8.00
N ILE A 103 76.79 11.54 8.34
CA ILE A 103 75.51 12.08 7.88
C ILE A 103 75.52 12.35 6.37
N THR A 104 76.68 12.60 5.78
CA THR A 104 76.91 12.76 4.33
C THR A 104 76.57 11.48 3.58
N GLU A 105 77.12 10.34 3.99
CA GLU A 105 76.85 9.01 3.43
C GLU A 105 75.37 8.64 3.58
N THR A 106 74.80 8.90 4.77
CA THR A 106 73.36 8.67 5.02
C THR A 106 72.47 9.52 4.10
N HIS A 107 72.85 10.79 3.89
CA HIS A 107 72.12 11.72 3.02
C HIS A 107 72.20 11.27 1.55
N GLU A 108 73.39 10.93 1.06
CA GLU A 108 73.58 10.45 -0.31
C GLU A 108 72.76 9.20 -0.59
N ASN A 109 72.81 8.21 0.31
CA ASN A 109 72.03 6.98 0.20
C ASN A 109 70.52 7.25 0.18
N LYS A 110 70.02 8.13 1.05
CA LYS A 110 68.60 8.53 1.08
C LYS A 110 68.19 9.26 -0.20
N ILE A 111 69.02 10.17 -0.72
CA ILE A 111 68.76 10.88 -1.98
C ILE A 111 68.74 9.92 -3.18
N LEU A 112 69.67 8.97 -3.24
CA LEU A 112 69.68 7.92 -4.28
C LEU A 112 68.40 7.08 -4.22
N LYS A 113 67.97 6.69 -3.02
CA LYS A 113 66.72 5.95 -2.82
C LYS A 113 65.50 6.76 -3.25
N ILE A 114 65.40 8.03 -2.85
CA ILE A 114 64.31 8.94 -3.26
C ILE A 114 64.28 9.08 -4.79
N LYS A 115 65.43 9.25 -5.44
CA LYS A 115 65.51 9.34 -6.91
C LYS A 115 65.02 8.04 -7.55
N SER A 116 65.51 6.89 -7.11
CA SER A 116 65.09 5.57 -7.61
C SER A 116 63.58 5.35 -7.44
N ASP A 117 63.04 5.62 -6.25
CA ASP A 117 61.62 5.43 -5.96
C ASP A 117 60.76 6.40 -6.77
N THR A 118 61.21 7.66 -6.93
CA THR A 118 60.51 8.66 -7.75
C THR A 118 60.43 8.23 -9.22
N GLU A 119 61.53 7.71 -9.78
CA GLU A 119 61.54 7.22 -11.15
C GLU A 119 60.65 5.98 -11.32
N GLU A 120 60.66 5.04 -10.37
CA GLU A 120 59.79 3.88 -10.42
C GLU A 120 58.30 4.25 -10.31
N ILE A 121 57.96 5.17 -9.40
CA ILE A 121 56.59 5.68 -9.26
C ILE A 121 56.13 6.36 -10.55
N LYS A 122 56.95 7.23 -11.14
CA LYS A 122 56.63 7.94 -12.38
C LYS A 122 56.54 7.02 -13.60
N ALA A 123 57.48 6.09 -13.74
CA ALA A 123 57.60 5.27 -14.94
C ALA A 123 56.66 4.05 -14.93
N LYS A 124 56.38 3.47 -13.75
CA LYS A 124 55.60 2.21 -13.65
C LYS A 124 54.27 2.39 -12.95
N ILE A 125 54.25 3.03 -11.79
CA ILE A 125 53.05 3.06 -10.94
C ILE A 125 52.00 4.00 -11.51
N ILE A 126 52.36 5.25 -11.82
CA ILE A 126 51.43 6.24 -12.37
C ILE A 126 50.75 5.75 -13.66
N PRO A 127 51.49 5.25 -14.68
CA PRO A 127 50.87 4.78 -15.92
C PRO A 127 49.91 3.59 -15.71
N LYS A 128 50.23 2.70 -14.77
CA LYS A 128 49.37 1.55 -14.43
C LYS A 128 48.01 2.01 -13.92
N TYR A 129 47.97 2.95 -12.97
CA TYR A 129 46.72 3.47 -12.42
C TYR A 129 45.97 4.37 -13.41
N GLN A 130 46.67 5.12 -14.27
CA GLN A 130 46.05 5.89 -15.33
C GLN A 130 45.32 5.00 -16.35
N ASN A 131 45.92 3.86 -16.72
CA ASN A 131 45.31 2.89 -17.63
C ASN A 131 44.04 2.27 -17.00
N GLU A 132 44.09 1.85 -15.73
CA GLU A 132 42.92 1.32 -15.03
C GLU A 132 41.80 2.38 -14.90
N HIS A 133 42.16 3.63 -14.61
CA HIS A 133 41.20 4.74 -14.59
C HIS A 133 40.49 4.91 -15.94
N HIS A 134 41.23 4.85 -17.05
CA HIS A 134 40.66 4.94 -18.39
C HIS A 134 39.72 3.76 -18.71
N LYS A 135 40.13 2.53 -18.37
CA LYS A 135 39.29 1.33 -18.54
C LYS A 135 37.97 1.44 -17.78
N ILE A 136 38.03 1.82 -16.51
CA ILE A 136 36.84 2.00 -15.67
C ILE A 136 35.95 3.12 -16.24
N GLY A 137 36.55 4.23 -16.68
CA GLY A 137 35.83 5.31 -17.35
C GLY A 137 35.04 4.83 -18.57
N ASN A 138 35.63 3.99 -19.41
CA ASN A 138 34.95 3.41 -20.58
C ASN A 138 33.81 2.46 -20.18
N ILE A 139 33.98 1.65 -19.14
CA ILE A 139 32.93 0.77 -18.60
C ILE A 139 31.75 1.59 -18.06
N ILE A 140 32.03 2.67 -17.31
CA ILE A 140 31.00 3.57 -16.78
C ILE A 140 30.20 4.19 -17.92
N SER A 141 30.88 4.75 -18.93
CA SER A 141 30.23 5.35 -20.10
C SER A 141 29.36 4.34 -20.86
N THR A 142 29.87 3.13 -21.08
CA THR A 142 29.12 2.06 -21.76
C THR A 142 27.91 1.62 -20.96
N THR A 143 28.06 1.45 -19.65
CA THR A 143 26.97 1.04 -18.75
C THR A 143 25.88 2.10 -18.68
N LYS A 144 26.26 3.38 -18.59
CA LYS A 144 25.32 4.50 -18.58
C LYS A 144 24.49 4.54 -19.85
N SER A 145 25.11 4.38 -21.03
CA SER A 145 24.38 4.32 -22.30
C SER A 145 23.39 3.16 -22.34
N LYS A 146 23.76 1.97 -21.84
CA LYS A 146 22.84 0.81 -21.79
C LYS A 146 21.65 1.05 -20.87
N ILE A 147 21.86 1.69 -19.72
CA ILE A 147 20.79 2.06 -18.78
C ILE A 147 19.85 3.09 -19.43
N ASP A 148 20.41 4.09 -20.11
CA ASP A 148 19.63 5.11 -20.80
C ASP A 148 18.77 4.50 -21.92
N ASP A 149 19.32 3.55 -22.69
CA ASP A 149 18.58 2.84 -23.74
C ASP A 149 17.50 1.90 -23.18
N LEU A 150 17.77 1.19 -22.08
CA LEU A 150 16.74 0.45 -21.34
C LEU A 150 15.62 1.37 -20.85
N GLY A 151 15.97 2.56 -20.37
CA GLY A 151 15.00 3.59 -19.95
C GLY A 151 14.12 4.07 -21.11
N LYS A 152 14.67 4.21 -22.32
CA LYS A 152 13.89 4.55 -23.53
C LYS A 152 12.94 3.41 -23.92
N GLN A 153 13.44 2.17 -24.00
CA GLN A 153 12.64 1.00 -24.33
C GLN A 153 11.49 0.81 -23.32
N SER A 154 11.75 0.98 -22.03
CA SER A 154 10.73 0.92 -20.97
C SER A 154 9.62 1.97 -21.19
N LYS A 155 9.97 3.21 -21.57
CA LYS A 155 9.00 4.27 -21.85
C LYS A 155 8.15 3.99 -23.09
N GLU A 156 8.76 3.48 -24.17
CA GLU A 156 8.04 3.08 -25.38
C GLU A 156 7.07 1.93 -25.11
N LEU A 157 7.53 0.92 -24.36
CA LEU A 157 6.71 -0.21 -23.97
C LEU A 157 5.54 0.21 -23.09
N ARG A 158 5.77 1.11 -22.12
CA ARG A 158 4.70 1.68 -21.29
C ARG A 158 3.62 2.35 -22.13
N LYS A 159 3.99 3.15 -23.13
CA LYS A 159 3.03 3.81 -24.03
C LYS A 159 2.21 2.79 -24.81
N LEU A 160 2.86 1.75 -25.34
CA LEU A 160 2.18 0.68 -26.07
C LEU A 160 1.16 -0.07 -25.19
N TRP A 161 1.50 -0.31 -23.92
CA TRP A 161 0.59 -0.97 -22.96
C TRP A 161 -0.59 -0.11 -22.58
N HIS A 162 -0.37 1.17 -22.27
CA HIS A 162 -1.46 2.10 -22.01
C HIS A 162 -2.43 2.15 -23.21
N GLN A 163 -1.90 2.30 -24.43
CA GLN A 163 -2.73 2.28 -25.65
C GLN A 163 -3.51 0.99 -25.83
N LYS A 164 -2.92 -0.18 -25.55
CA LYS A 164 -3.63 -1.45 -25.67
C LYS A 164 -4.72 -1.61 -24.63
N VAL A 165 -4.48 -1.18 -23.39
CA VAL A 165 -5.48 -1.22 -22.33
C VAL A 165 -6.63 -0.27 -22.65
N ASP A 166 -6.32 0.96 -23.06
CA ASP A 166 -7.32 1.96 -23.46
C ASP A 166 -8.17 1.43 -24.63
N ASN A 167 -7.54 0.85 -25.67
CA ASN A 167 -8.28 0.24 -26.79
C ASN A 167 -9.24 -0.88 -26.38
N ILE A 168 -8.91 -1.67 -25.34
CA ILE A 168 -9.80 -2.72 -24.82
C ILE A 168 -11.02 -2.07 -24.15
N PHE A 169 -10.81 -1.03 -23.33
CA PHE A 169 -11.91 -0.32 -22.68
C PHE A 169 -12.78 0.41 -23.70
N ASP A 170 -12.19 1.05 -24.72
CA ASP A 170 -12.93 1.68 -25.83
C ASP A 170 -13.81 0.67 -26.57
N GLN A 171 -13.32 -0.56 -26.79
CA GLN A 171 -14.11 -1.63 -27.39
C GLN A 171 -15.27 -2.08 -26.49
N ILE A 172 -15.03 -2.25 -25.19
CA ILE A 172 -16.07 -2.59 -24.22
C ILE A 172 -17.14 -1.50 -24.17
N ASP A 173 -16.74 -0.22 -24.15
CA ASP A 173 -17.65 0.92 -24.14
C ASP A 173 -18.48 0.98 -25.44
N SER A 174 -17.86 0.75 -26.60
CA SER A 174 -18.57 0.71 -27.89
C SER A 174 -19.59 -0.44 -27.96
N LEU A 175 -19.24 -1.62 -27.43
CA LEU A 175 -20.15 -2.76 -27.31
C LEU A 175 -21.29 -2.45 -26.35
N GLY A 176 -20.99 -1.84 -25.20
CA GLY A 176 -22.00 -1.40 -24.22
C GLY A 176 -22.99 -0.40 -24.79
N GLN A 177 -22.51 0.57 -25.59
CA GLN A 177 -23.36 1.55 -26.27
C GLN A 177 -24.27 0.89 -27.31
N THR A 178 -23.72 0.06 -28.19
CA THR A 178 -24.47 -0.61 -29.26
C THR A 178 -25.58 -1.51 -28.70
N LEU A 179 -25.25 -2.35 -27.70
CA LEU A 179 -26.24 -3.23 -27.07
C LEU A 179 -27.24 -2.48 -26.18
N GLY A 180 -26.82 -1.37 -25.56
CA GLY A 180 -27.68 -0.48 -24.79
C GLY A 180 -28.75 0.16 -25.66
N GLU A 181 -28.38 0.65 -26.84
CA GLU A 181 -29.30 1.23 -27.82
C GLU A 181 -30.30 0.20 -28.36
N GLU A 182 -29.85 -1.01 -28.71
CA GLU A 182 -30.75 -2.08 -29.16
C GLU A 182 -31.79 -2.46 -28.10
N SER A 183 -31.36 -2.60 -26.85
CA SER A 183 -32.23 -2.91 -25.72
C SER A 183 -33.23 -1.79 -25.44
N PHE A 184 -32.76 -0.54 -25.47
CA PHE A 184 -33.61 0.64 -25.28
C PHE A 184 -34.66 0.77 -26.38
N ASN A 185 -34.28 0.57 -27.65
CA ASN A 185 -35.19 0.60 -28.78
C ASN A 185 -36.26 -0.50 -28.69
N ALA A 186 -35.89 -1.70 -28.23
CA ALA A 186 -36.84 -2.80 -28.01
C ALA A 186 -37.86 -2.47 -26.90
N LEU A 187 -37.38 -1.91 -25.77
CA LEU A 187 -38.25 -1.46 -24.66
C LEU A 187 -39.19 -0.33 -25.09
N GLN A 188 -38.66 0.65 -25.83
CA GLN A 188 -39.46 1.77 -26.34
C GLN A 188 -40.54 1.29 -27.33
N GLY A 189 -40.21 0.32 -28.20
CA GLY A 189 -41.16 -0.32 -29.09
C GLY A 189 -42.29 -1.04 -28.33
N TYR A 190 -41.97 -1.75 -27.26
CA TYR A 190 -42.95 -2.43 -26.42
C TYR A 190 -43.84 -1.47 -25.64
N HIS A 191 -43.25 -0.43 -25.04
CA HIS A 191 -43.98 0.64 -24.38
C HIS A 191 -44.99 1.29 -25.34
N ASN A 192 -44.60 1.53 -26.60
CA ASN A 192 -45.50 2.06 -27.62
C ASN A 192 -46.65 1.11 -27.97
N LYS A 193 -46.41 -0.21 -28.00
CA LYS A 193 -47.48 -1.21 -28.22
C LYS A 193 -48.51 -1.21 -27.09
N ILE A 194 -48.06 -1.20 -25.84
CA ILE A 194 -48.95 -1.12 -24.66
C ILE A 194 -49.76 0.18 -24.70
N ARG A 195 -49.10 1.32 -24.97
CA ARG A 195 -49.77 2.61 -25.07
C ARG A 195 -50.88 2.63 -26.12
N ASN A 196 -50.64 2.02 -27.29
CA ASN A 196 -51.65 1.91 -28.33
C ASN A 196 -52.83 1.01 -27.91
N LEU A 197 -52.55 -0.13 -27.27
CA LEU A 197 -53.58 -1.03 -26.75
C LEU A 197 -54.46 -0.35 -25.70
N ILE A 198 -53.87 0.40 -24.76
CA ILE A 198 -54.60 1.21 -23.78
C ILE A 198 -55.51 2.22 -24.49
N SER A 199 -55.06 2.85 -25.59
CA SER A 199 -55.88 3.78 -26.37
C SER A 199 -57.10 3.09 -26.99
N GLU A 200 -56.93 1.89 -27.55
CA GLU A 200 -58.03 1.10 -28.14
C GLU A 200 -59.03 0.61 -27.09
N ILE A 201 -58.55 0.14 -25.94
CA ILE A 201 -59.39 -0.23 -24.80
C ILE A 201 -60.22 0.96 -24.35
N ASN A 202 -59.60 2.14 -24.18
CA ASN A 202 -60.31 3.36 -23.79
C ASN A 202 -61.38 3.80 -24.81
N LYS A 203 -61.14 3.62 -26.12
CA LYS A 203 -62.16 3.87 -27.16
C LYS A 203 -63.33 2.89 -27.03
N THR A 204 -63.04 1.61 -26.79
CA THR A 204 -64.05 0.57 -26.62
C THR A 204 -64.92 0.84 -25.38
N VAL A 205 -64.30 1.21 -24.25
CA VAL A 205 -65.02 1.59 -23.03
C VAL A 205 -65.99 2.74 -23.30
N LYS A 206 -65.54 3.81 -23.97
CA LYS A 206 -66.42 4.94 -24.34
C LYS A 206 -67.58 4.55 -25.25
N GLN A 207 -67.37 3.59 -26.16
CA GLN A 207 -68.46 3.07 -27.02
C GLN A 207 -69.46 2.26 -26.20
N ASN A 208 -68.97 1.42 -25.29
CA ASN A 208 -69.82 0.62 -24.40
C ASN A 208 -70.63 1.50 -23.44
N GLU A 209 -70.03 2.56 -22.88
CA GLU A 209 -70.72 3.55 -22.06
C GLU A 209 -71.86 4.25 -22.80
N LYS A 210 -71.68 4.54 -24.10
CA LYS A 210 -72.76 5.10 -24.94
C LYS A 210 -73.89 4.09 -25.19
N LEU A 211 -73.54 2.81 -25.41
CA LEU A 211 -74.52 1.74 -25.61
C LEU A 211 -75.31 1.44 -24.34
N PHE A 212 -74.67 1.46 -23.16
CA PHE A 212 -75.32 1.29 -21.86
C PHE A 212 -76.42 2.34 -21.62
N ASN A 213 -76.23 3.54 -22.17
CA ASN A 213 -77.19 4.65 -22.05
C ASN A 213 -78.17 4.76 -23.24
N SER A 214 -78.13 3.84 -24.22
CA SER A 214 -79.01 3.85 -25.39
C SER A 214 -80.27 3.02 -25.15
N ASN A 215 -81.43 3.59 -25.49
CA ASN A 215 -82.72 2.88 -25.45
C ASN A 215 -83.02 2.13 -26.77
N ASN A 216 -82.09 2.14 -27.74
CA ASN A 216 -82.27 1.50 -29.05
C ASN A 216 -81.80 0.03 -29.04
N ILE A 217 -82.75 -0.89 -28.94
CA ILE A 217 -82.47 -2.34 -28.81
C ILE A 217 -81.74 -2.94 -30.04
N LEU A 218 -81.89 -2.33 -31.23
CA LEU A 218 -81.18 -2.77 -32.43
C LEU A 218 -79.69 -2.41 -32.41
N GLU A 219 -79.29 -1.39 -31.66
CA GLU A 219 -77.89 -1.01 -31.46
C GLU A 219 -77.23 -1.88 -30.38
N VAL A 220 -77.95 -2.15 -29.29
CA VAL A 220 -77.47 -3.02 -28.20
C VAL A 220 -77.31 -4.47 -28.69
N ASN A 221 -78.21 -4.99 -29.53
CA ASN A 221 -78.10 -6.34 -30.09
C ASN A 221 -76.89 -6.54 -31.02
N LYS A 222 -76.26 -5.46 -31.50
CA LYS A 222 -75.00 -5.53 -32.28
C LYS A 222 -73.76 -5.60 -31.38
N TYR A 223 -73.91 -5.46 -30.07
CA TYR A 223 -72.81 -5.54 -29.13
C TYR A 223 -72.18 -6.93 -29.14
N GLN A 224 -70.85 -6.97 -29.26
CA GLN A 224 -70.05 -8.17 -29.11
C GLN A 224 -68.94 -7.89 -28.11
N SER A 225 -68.78 -8.78 -27.12
CA SER A 225 -67.80 -8.60 -26.07
C SER A 225 -66.39 -8.86 -26.59
N LYS A 226 -65.50 -7.89 -26.41
CA LYS A 226 -64.05 -8.01 -26.65
C LYS A 226 -63.25 -8.23 -25.37
N LEU A 227 -63.91 -8.49 -24.24
CA LEU A 227 -63.24 -8.58 -22.93
C LEU A 227 -62.11 -9.62 -22.93
N ASN A 228 -62.35 -10.79 -23.55
CA ASN A 228 -61.37 -11.86 -23.62
C ASN A 228 -60.17 -11.51 -24.53
N GLU A 229 -60.36 -10.63 -25.53
CA GLU A 229 -59.27 -10.16 -26.41
C GLU A 229 -58.28 -9.25 -25.66
N TYR A 230 -58.71 -8.60 -24.58
CA TYR A 230 -57.88 -7.71 -23.76
C TYR A 230 -57.29 -8.37 -22.52
N GLN A 231 -57.69 -9.60 -22.19
CA GLN A 231 -57.14 -10.36 -21.06
C GLN A 231 -55.76 -10.95 -21.35
N ASP A 232 -55.44 -11.18 -22.62
CA ASP A 232 -54.11 -11.65 -23.04
C ASP A 232 -53.12 -10.47 -23.17
N PHE A 233 -52.28 -10.32 -22.15
CA PHE A 233 -51.19 -9.36 -22.19
C PHE A 233 -50.16 -9.72 -23.28
N PRO A 234 -49.57 -8.73 -23.98
CA PRO A 234 -48.38 -8.97 -24.78
C PRO A 234 -47.31 -9.65 -23.91
N LYS A 235 -46.64 -10.68 -24.46
CA LYS A 235 -45.60 -11.42 -23.72
C LYS A 235 -44.50 -10.47 -23.24
N HIS A 236 -44.06 -10.64 -21.99
CA HIS A 236 -42.93 -9.91 -21.42
C HIS A 236 -41.71 -9.98 -22.36
N LEU A 237 -41.05 -8.83 -22.56
CA LEU A 237 -39.81 -8.76 -23.32
C LEU A 237 -38.66 -9.13 -22.39
N ASP A 238 -37.98 -10.23 -22.70
CA ASP A 238 -36.71 -10.59 -22.07
C ASP A 238 -35.61 -9.71 -22.68
N CYS A 239 -35.24 -8.63 -21.98
CA CYS A 239 -34.06 -7.85 -22.33
C CYS A 239 -32.81 -8.61 -21.90
N LYS A 240 -32.01 -9.04 -22.88
CA LYS A 240 -30.68 -9.62 -22.60
C LYS A 240 -29.70 -8.50 -22.29
N PHE A 241 -29.27 -8.42 -21.04
CA PHE A 241 -28.10 -7.63 -20.69
C PHE A 241 -26.84 -8.46 -20.96
N PRO A 242 -25.81 -7.90 -21.63
CA PRO A 242 -24.54 -8.59 -21.77
C PRO A 242 -23.89 -8.74 -20.39
N PHE A 243 -23.53 -9.97 -20.08
CA PHE A 243 -22.59 -10.29 -19.02
C PHE A 243 -21.20 -10.38 -19.67
N LEU A 244 -20.23 -9.61 -19.16
CA LEU A 244 -18.82 -9.77 -19.52
C LEU A 244 -18.32 -11.10 -18.92
N ALA A 245 -18.34 -12.17 -19.71
CA ALA A 245 -17.71 -13.44 -19.35
C ALA A 245 -16.24 -13.43 -19.78
N SER A 246 -15.33 -13.78 -18.87
CA SER A 246 -13.96 -14.15 -19.20
C SER A 246 -13.93 -15.56 -19.78
N ASN A 247 -13.81 -15.68 -21.10
CA ASN A 247 -13.58 -16.97 -21.75
C ASN A 247 -12.10 -17.09 -22.12
N ILE A 248 -11.41 -18.05 -21.49
CA ILE A 248 -10.02 -18.37 -21.78
C ILE A 248 -9.99 -19.22 -23.06
N GLU A 249 -9.65 -18.60 -24.19
CA GLU A 249 -9.07 -19.32 -25.33
C GLU A 249 -7.72 -18.72 -25.74
N LYS A 250 -6.84 -19.61 -26.23
CA LYS A 250 -5.43 -19.35 -26.53
C LYS A 250 -5.30 -18.44 -27.77
N GLY A 251 -5.21 -17.14 -27.53
CA GLY A 251 -4.80 -16.12 -28.50
C GLY A 251 -3.66 -15.25 -27.96
N LYS A 252 -2.77 -14.81 -28.87
CA LYS A 252 -1.47 -14.11 -28.69
C LYS A 252 -1.24 -13.49 -27.29
N GLU A 253 -0.55 -14.24 -26.45
CA GLU A 253 -0.03 -13.76 -25.17
C GLU A 253 1.12 -12.76 -25.39
N LEU A 254 0.97 -11.54 -24.86
CA LEU A 254 2.08 -10.60 -24.72
C LEU A 254 2.65 -10.73 -23.31
N LYS A 255 3.84 -11.33 -23.21
CA LYS A 255 4.59 -11.52 -21.98
C LYS A 255 5.79 -10.58 -21.96
N ILE A 256 5.98 -9.83 -20.89
CA ILE A 256 7.19 -9.05 -20.63
C ILE A 256 7.81 -9.52 -19.33
N GLU A 257 9.14 -9.65 -19.35
CA GLU A 257 9.94 -10.04 -18.20
C GLU A 257 11.09 -9.04 -18.04
N ILE A 258 11.13 -8.34 -16.91
CA ILE A 258 12.18 -7.37 -16.59
C ILE A 258 12.64 -7.62 -15.16
N GLY A 259 13.90 -8.04 -14.99
CA GLY A 259 14.55 -8.17 -13.68
C GLY A 259 13.82 -9.08 -12.68
N GLY A 260 13.13 -10.12 -13.16
CA GLY A 260 12.34 -11.05 -12.33
C GLY A 260 10.86 -10.73 -12.21
N TYR A 261 10.40 -9.57 -12.71
CA TYR A 261 8.98 -9.23 -12.79
C TYR A 261 8.39 -9.66 -14.13
N THR A 262 7.31 -10.42 -14.10
CA THR A 262 6.60 -10.90 -15.30
C THR A 262 5.20 -10.29 -15.35
N ALA A 263 4.86 -9.65 -16.47
CA ALA A 263 3.49 -9.21 -16.77
C ALA A 263 3.00 -9.90 -18.05
N THR A 264 1.77 -10.42 -18.03
CA THR A 264 1.16 -11.10 -19.18
C THR A 264 -0.21 -10.48 -19.50
N LEU A 265 -0.41 -10.06 -20.75
CA LEU A 265 -1.69 -9.59 -21.27
C LEU A 265 -2.21 -10.57 -22.31
N LYS A 266 -3.45 -11.03 -22.14
CA LYS A 266 -4.16 -11.90 -23.08
C LYS A 266 -5.26 -11.13 -23.78
N GLU A 267 -5.21 -11.12 -25.11
CA GLU A 267 -6.25 -10.57 -25.96
C GLU A 267 -7.29 -11.66 -26.23
N MET A 268 -8.55 -11.43 -25.83
CA MET A 268 -9.64 -12.39 -26.01
C MET A 268 -10.41 -12.05 -27.30
N SER A 269 -10.45 -12.96 -28.27
CA SER A 269 -11.36 -12.86 -29.43
C SER A 269 -12.60 -13.72 -29.22
N GLN A 270 -13.78 -13.22 -29.61
CA GLN A 270 -15.05 -13.94 -29.52
C GLN A 270 -15.02 -15.27 -30.30
N PRO A 271 -15.69 -16.34 -29.81
CA PRO A 271 -16.06 -17.46 -30.66
C PRO A 271 -17.17 -17.01 -31.61
N SER A 272 -17.00 -17.27 -32.91
CA SER A 272 -18.06 -17.15 -33.91
C SER A 272 -19.27 -17.98 -33.48
N LEU A 273 -20.42 -17.33 -33.30
CA LEU A 273 -21.70 -17.97 -33.04
C LEU A 273 -22.03 -18.96 -34.17
N SER A 274 -21.83 -20.26 -33.90
CA SER A 274 -22.40 -21.34 -34.69
C SER A 274 -23.87 -21.48 -34.33
N THR A 275 -24.71 -21.35 -35.34
CA THR A 275 -26.12 -21.74 -35.38
C THR A 275 -26.27 -23.22 -35.01
N ASP A 276 -26.75 -23.50 -33.80
CA ASP A 276 -27.78 -24.51 -33.47
C ASP A 276 -27.68 -24.86 -31.99
N VAL A 277 -28.57 -24.30 -31.15
CA VAL A 277 -29.10 -25.03 -29.97
C VAL A 277 -30.55 -24.60 -29.75
N SER A 278 -31.43 -25.12 -30.58
CA SER A 278 -32.84 -25.29 -30.26
C SER A 278 -32.96 -26.37 -29.16
N ARG A 279 -32.77 -26.02 -27.87
CA ARG A 279 -33.16 -26.84 -26.68
C ARG A 279 -32.81 -26.22 -25.31
N LEU A 280 -33.05 -24.94 -25.08
CA LEU A 280 -32.91 -24.34 -23.74
C LEU A 280 -34.22 -23.72 -23.23
N THR A 281 -35.25 -24.54 -23.14
CA THR A 281 -36.48 -24.28 -22.37
C THR A 281 -36.43 -24.86 -20.96
N THR A 282 -35.26 -24.98 -20.32
CA THR A 282 -35.16 -25.53 -18.94
C THR A 282 -33.97 -24.98 -18.13
N GLY A 283 -33.39 -23.85 -18.51
CA GLY A 283 -32.04 -23.46 -18.07
C GLY A 283 -31.88 -22.17 -17.28
N ILE A 284 -32.95 -21.49 -16.84
CA ILE A 284 -32.80 -20.25 -16.04
C ILE A 284 -32.38 -20.57 -14.58
N GLY A 285 -32.52 -21.82 -14.13
CA GLY A 285 -32.17 -22.25 -12.77
C GLY A 285 -30.71 -22.64 -12.52
N LYS A 286 -29.75 -22.30 -13.41
CA LYS A 286 -28.37 -22.79 -13.26
C LYS A 286 -27.28 -21.85 -13.80
N LEU A 287 -27.38 -20.54 -13.57
CA LEU A 287 -26.17 -19.70 -13.58
C LEU A 287 -25.49 -19.86 -12.21
N MET A 288 -24.82 -21.00 -12.02
CA MET A 288 -24.07 -21.25 -10.79
C MET A 288 -22.93 -20.25 -10.69
N TYR A 289 -23.06 -19.26 -9.81
CA TYR A 289 -21.90 -18.80 -9.04
C TYR A 289 -21.32 -20.07 -8.42
N LYS A 290 -20.25 -20.58 -9.03
CA LYS A 290 -19.58 -21.75 -8.47
C LYS A 290 -18.81 -21.23 -7.28
N ILE A 291 -19.48 -21.24 -6.14
CA ILE A 291 -18.91 -20.85 -4.87
C ILE A 291 -18.05 -22.03 -4.43
N ARG A 292 -16.79 -21.75 -4.09
CA ARG A 292 -15.86 -22.79 -3.66
C ARG A 292 -15.39 -22.47 -2.25
N VAL A 293 -15.62 -23.40 -1.34
CA VAL A 293 -14.91 -23.42 -0.07
C VAL A 293 -13.45 -23.75 -0.37
N ILE A 294 -12.55 -22.82 -0.07
CA ILE A 294 -11.12 -22.96 -0.33
C ILE A 294 -10.33 -23.32 0.93
N ALA A 295 -10.89 -23.03 2.11
CA ALA A 295 -10.32 -23.42 3.39
C ALA A 295 -11.43 -23.66 4.42
N THR A 296 -11.16 -24.58 5.35
CA THR A 296 -11.93 -24.75 6.59
C THR A 296 -10.91 -24.81 7.72
N ILE A 297 -10.96 -23.81 8.58
CA ILE A 297 -9.97 -23.55 9.62
C ILE A 297 -10.63 -23.87 10.95
N PRO A 298 -10.22 -24.96 11.64
CA PRO A 298 -10.70 -25.21 12.99
C PRO A 298 -10.18 -24.12 13.92
N THR A 299 -10.99 -23.68 14.88
CA THR A 299 -10.59 -22.73 15.91
C THR A 299 -10.40 -23.44 17.24
N THR A 300 -9.66 -22.83 18.15
CA THR A 300 -9.46 -23.34 19.51
C THR A 300 -10.58 -22.92 20.46
N TYR A 301 -11.46 -22.02 20.02
CA TYR A 301 -12.60 -21.50 20.78
C TYR A 301 -13.73 -22.53 20.79
N SER A 302 -14.45 -22.61 21.91
CA SER A 302 -15.67 -23.44 21.97
C SER A 302 -16.82 -22.77 21.24
N SER A 303 -16.82 -21.43 21.20
CA SER A 303 -17.78 -20.63 20.46
C SER A 303 -17.10 -19.39 19.88
N LEU A 304 -17.06 -19.31 18.55
CA LEU A 304 -16.50 -18.19 17.83
C LEU A 304 -17.46 -16.99 17.83
N PHE A 305 -17.02 -15.85 18.31
CA PHE A 305 -17.83 -14.64 18.46
C PHE A 305 -17.53 -13.56 17.42
N GLY A 306 -16.43 -13.65 16.67
CA GLY A 306 -16.17 -12.73 15.56
C GLY A 306 -14.97 -13.10 14.71
N VAL A 307 -15.00 -12.57 13.48
CA VAL A 307 -13.94 -12.66 12.47
C VAL A 307 -13.77 -11.28 11.84
N ALA A 308 -12.54 -10.79 11.71
CA ALA A 308 -12.21 -9.54 11.02
C ALA A 308 -10.94 -9.67 10.17
N CYS A 309 -11.07 -9.54 8.85
CA CYS A 309 -9.93 -9.63 7.92
C CYS A 309 -8.98 -8.43 8.06
N VAL A 310 -7.67 -8.68 8.04
CA VAL A 310 -6.62 -7.66 8.21
C VAL A 310 -5.92 -7.30 6.88
N GLY A 311 -5.98 -8.21 5.90
CA GLY A 311 -5.26 -8.08 4.63
C GLY A 311 -5.65 -9.14 3.62
N GLU A 312 -4.68 -9.66 2.86
CA GLU A 312 -4.93 -10.56 1.72
C GLU A 312 -5.31 -11.98 2.12
N SER A 313 -4.85 -12.51 3.26
CA SER A 313 -5.08 -13.91 3.65
C SER A 313 -5.03 -14.13 5.16
N GLU A 314 -5.37 -13.10 5.94
CA GLU A 314 -5.29 -13.14 7.40
C GLU A 314 -6.52 -12.52 8.02
N ALA A 315 -6.97 -13.11 9.13
CA ALA A 315 -8.09 -12.63 9.91
C ALA A 315 -7.81 -12.71 11.40
N LEU A 316 -8.34 -11.75 12.14
CA LEU A 316 -8.45 -11.78 13.59
C LEU A 316 -9.72 -12.53 13.96
N ILE A 317 -9.60 -13.48 14.87
CA ILE A 317 -10.69 -14.27 15.42
C ILE A 317 -10.72 -14.14 16.93
N TYR A 318 -11.92 -14.21 17.51
CA TYR A 318 -12.09 -14.23 18.95
C TYR A 318 -13.34 -15.01 19.31
N GLY A 319 -13.35 -15.59 20.51
CA GLY A 319 -14.42 -16.44 20.98
C GLY A 319 -14.75 -16.21 22.44
N ASP A 320 -14.96 -17.31 23.16
CA ASP A 320 -15.38 -17.41 24.55
C ASP A 320 -14.25 -17.19 25.57
N ASP A 321 -13.21 -16.43 25.20
CA ASP A 321 -12.13 -16.05 26.10
C ASP A 321 -11.67 -14.59 25.90
N GLU A 322 -10.70 -14.18 26.71
CA GLU A 322 -10.13 -12.83 26.74
C GLU A 322 -9.14 -12.55 25.59
N THR A 323 -8.95 -13.47 24.64
CA THR A 323 -7.92 -13.39 23.62
C THR A 323 -8.48 -13.10 22.23
N ILE A 324 -7.69 -12.39 21.43
CA ILE A 324 -7.92 -12.19 20.00
C ILE A 324 -6.73 -12.77 19.27
N THR A 325 -6.97 -13.74 18.40
CA THR A 325 -5.93 -14.48 17.68
C THR A 325 -5.94 -14.12 16.20
N ARG A 326 -4.78 -13.76 15.64
CA ARG A 326 -4.60 -13.58 14.20
C ARG A 326 -4.19 -14.90 13.56
N ILE A 327 -4.97 -15.33 12.58
CA ILE A 327 -4.74 -16.55 11.81
C ILE A 327 -4.55 -16.24 10.33
N ASP A 328 -3.78 -17.06 9.62
CA ASP A 328 -3.78 -17.07 8.16
C ASP A 328 -4.81 -18.05 7.58
N ILE A 329 -4.96 -18.04 6.25
CA ILE A 329 -5.91 -18.89 5.52
C ILE A 329 -5.64 -20.40 5.67
N HIS A 330 -4.44 -20.79 6.14
CA HIS A 330 -4.09 -22.17 6.44
C HIS A 330 -4.34 -22.53 7.91
N GLY A 331 -4.83 -21.58 8.71
CA GLY A 331 -5.07 -21.75 10.14
C GLY A 331 -3.84 -21.59 11.01
N ALA A 332 -2.71 -21.12 10.46
CA ALA A 332 -1.52 -20.88 11.28
C ALA A 332 -1.70 -19.59 12.09
N VAL A 333 -1.53 -19.71 13.41
CA VAL A 333 -1.54 -18.58 14.33
C VAL A 333 -0.30 -17.72 14.12
N LYS A 334 -0.49 -16.42 13.91
CA LYS A 334 0.58 -15.42 13.74
C LYS A 334 0.88 -14.70 15.05
N ASP A 335 -0.16 -14.23 15.71
CA ASP A 335 -0.09 -13.49 16.96
C ASP A 335 -1.40 -13.67 17.75
N THR A 336 -1.29 -13.54 19.07
CA THR A 336 -2.44 -13.56 19.99
C THR A 336 -2.29 -12.39 20.94
N VAL A 337 -3.36 -11.62 21.10
CA VAL A 337 -3.44 -10.47 21.99
C VAL A 337 -4.42 -10.79 23.11
N THR A 338 -3.96 -10.70 24.35
CA THR A 338 -4.83 -10.73 25.52
C THR A 338 -5.45 -9.36 25.73
N THR A 339 -6.77 -9.31 25.84
CA THR A 339 -7.54 -8.08 26.02
C THR A 339 -7.68 -7.72 27.50
N THR A 340 -8.23 -6.53 27.76
CA THR A 340 -8.60 -6.06 29.11
C THR A 340 -9.95 -6.58 29.59
N CYS A 341 -10.69 -7.26 28.72
CA CYS A 341 -12.04 -7.71 29.02
C CYS A 341 -11.99 -8.81 30.08
N LEU A 342 -12.96 -8.81 31.01
CA LEU A 342 -13.02 -9.85 32.05
C LEU A 342 -13.46 -11.20 31.50
N ASP A 343 -14.28 -11.19 30.45
CA ASP A 343 -14.84 -12.38 29.83
C ASP A 343 -14.35 -12.51 28.38
N TRP A 344 -14.86 -11.65 27.48
CA TRP A 344 -14.45 -11.59 26.08
C TRP A 344 -14.80 -10.22 25.46
N PRO A 345 -14.18 -9.85 24.32
CA PRO A 345 -14.50 -8.61 23.61
C PRO A 345 -15.94 -8.57 23.07
N SER A 346 -16.62 -7.43 23.13
CA SER A 346 -17.97 -7.33 22.57
C SER A 346 -18.01 -7.34 21.04
N GLY A 347 -16.94 -6.88 20.41
CA GLY A 347 -16.73 -6.85 18.97
C GLY A 347 -15.30 -6.49 18.65
N ILE A 348 -14.87 -6.82 17.43
CA ILE A 348 -13.57 -6.44 16.90
C ILE A 348 -13.74 -5.81 15.52
N SER A 349 -12.81 -4.93 15.14
CA SER A 349 -12.67 -4.42 13.79
C SER A 349 -11.22 -4.04 13.55
N VAL A 350 -10.86 -3.81 12.29
CA VAL A 350 -9.51 -3.40 11.88
C VAL A 350 -9.56 -1.97 11.36
N THR A 351 -8.62 -1.12 11.79
CA THR A 351 -8.49 0.26 11.28
C THR A 351 -7.87 0.26 9.88
N ARG A 352 -7.92 1.40 9.18
CA ARG A 352 -7.18 1.56 7.91
C ARG A 352 -5.67 1.36 8.06
N GLY A 353 -5.12 1.61 9.26
CA GLY A 353 -3.72 1.34 9.61
C GLY A 353 -3.42 -0.13 9.88
N ARG A 354 -4.41 -1.04 9.71
CA ARG A 354 -4.34 -2.46 10.09
C ARG A 354 -4.15 -2.69 11.59
N GLU A 355 -4.58 -1.73 12.41
CA GLU A 355 -4.58 -1.86 13.87
C GLU A 355 -5.86 -2.54 14.33
N LEU A 356 -5.77 -3.39 15.34
CA LEU A 356 -6.93 -4.03 15.96
C LEU A 356 -7.63 -3.03 16.89
N ILE A 357 -8.94 -2.88 16.74
CA ILE A 357 -9.82 -2.22 17.71
C ILE A 357 -10.84 -3.21 18.26
N TYR A 358 -11.11 -3.14 19.55
CA TYR A 358 -12.07 -4.02 20.21
C TYR A 358 -12.90 -3.28 21.25
N GLY A 359 -14.12 -3.75 21.47
CA GLY A 359 -15.05 -3.21 22.46
C GLY A 359 -14.92 -3.95 23.79
N ASP A 360 -14.89 -3.19 24.88
CA ASP A 360 -14.83 -3.69 26.25
C ASP A 360 -16.10 -3.27 27.01
N ARG A 361 -16.98 -4.26 27.29
CA ARG A 361 -18.23 -4.01 28.01
C ARG A 361 -18.01 -3.60 29.46
N ASN A 362 -16.95 -4.11 30.09
CA ASN A 362 -16.68 -3.90 31.51
C ASN A 362 -16.15 -2.48 31.74
N SER A 363 -15.25 -2.01 30.87
CA SER A 363 -14.71 -0.66 30.97
C SER A 363 -15.58 0.42 30.33
N GLY A 364 -16.56 0.04 29.50
CA GLY A 364 -17.37 0.99 28.74
C GLY A 364 -16.55 1.73 27.67
N ALA A 365 -15.57 1.05 27.05
CA ALA A 365 -14.66 1.67 26.11
C ALA A 365 -14.42 0.83 24.85
N VAL A 366 -13.98 1.49 23.79
CA VAL A 366 -13.35 0.86 22.62
C VAL A 366 -11.85 1.10 22.73
N ASN A 367 -11.08 0.03 22.72
CA ASN A 367 -9.63 0.06 22.84
C ASN A 367 -8.96 -0.24 21.48
N ILE A 368 -7.76 0.30 21.28
CA ILE A 368 -6.90 0.04 20.11
C ILE A 368 -5.62 -0.64 20.57
N VAL A 369 -5.14 -1.62 19.80
CA VAL A 369 -3.89 -2.34 20.08
C VAL A 369 -2.77 -1.83 19.19
N ARG A 370 -1.68 -1.38 19.82
CA ARG A 370 -0.45 -0.86 19.18
C ARG A 370 0.77 -1.43 19.87
N ASP A 371 1.69 -2.03 19.10
CA ASP A 371 2.94 -2.60 19.63
C ASP A 371 2.75 -3.53 20.84
N GLY A 372 1.66 -4.32 20.84
CA GLY A 372 1.32 -5.25 21.92
C GLY A 372 0.76 -4.60 23.20
N LYS A 373 0.52 -3.28 23.19
CA LYS A 373 -0.16 -2.54 24.26
C LYS A 373 -1.53 -2.08 23.79
N TYR A 374 -2.46 -1.94 24.72
CA TYR A 374 -3.77 -1.36 24.45
C TYR A 374 -3.82 0.10 24.91
N GLU A 375 -4.55 0.93 24.16
CA GLU A 375 -4.86 2.31 24.48
C GLU A 375 -6.38 2.50 24.36
N THR A 376 -6.99 3.26 25.27
CA THR A 376 -8.42 3.60 25.15
C THR A 376 -8.61 4.63 24.05
N LEU A 377 -9.39 4.28 23.03
CA LEU A 377 -9.63 5.12 21.86
C LEU A 377 -10.94 5.91 21.97
N ILE A 378 -11.99 5.28 22.49
CA ILE A 378 -13.32 5.89 22.67
C ILE A 378 -13.89 5.44 24.01
N THR A 379 -14.44 6.37 24.79
CA THR A 379 -15.29 6.08 25.94
C THR A 379 -16.74 6.29 25.55
N THR A 380 -17.60 5.29 25.78
CA THR A 380 -19.04 5.44 25.48
C THR A 380 -19.71 6.39 26.49
N PRO A 381 -20.82 7.05 26.13
CA PRO A 381 -21.54 7.91 27.06
C PRO A 381 -21.95 7.16 28.33
N GLU A 382 -22.10 7.89 29.44
CA GLU A 382 -22.52 7.29 30.72
C GLU A 382 -23.79 6.44 30.56
N GLU A 383 -23.79 5.27 31.22
CA GLU A 383 -24.85 4.25 31.18
C GLU A 383 -25.03 3.50 29.85
N TRP A 384 -24.19 3.76 28.85
CA TRP A 384 -24.17 3.01 27.59
C TRP A 384 -22.95 2.09 27.51
N THR A 385 -23.19 0.82 27.18
CA THR A 385 -22.14 -0.20 27.07
C THR A 385 -21.84 -0.49 25.58
N PRO A 386 -20.56 -0.55 25.16
CA PRO A 386 -20.20 -0.84 23.78
C PRO A 386 -20.44 -2.32 23.42
N GLY A 387 -21.10 -2.53 22.29
CA GLY A 387 -21.35 -3.82 21.67
C GLY A 387 -20.44 -4.03 20.45
N LYS A 388 -21.03 -4.56 19.37
CA LYS A 388 -20.31 -4.77 18.10
C LYS A 388 -19.89 -3.41 17.50
N LEU A 389 -18.80 -3.41 16.75
CA LEU A 389 -18.25 -2.20 16.15
C LEU A 389 -17.72 -2.47 14.74
N CYS A 390 -17.59 -1.42 13.94
CA CYS A 390 -17.05 -1.47 12.58
C CYS A 390 -16.30 -0.18 12.26
N CYS A 391 -15.07 -0.32 11.76
CA CYS A 391 -14.33 0.78 11.17
C CYS A 391 -14.81 1.01 9.73
N THR A 392 -15.18 2.25 9.42
CA THR A 392 -15.66 2.63 8.09
C THR A 392 -14.51 2.90 7.13
N ARG A 393 -14.81 3.01 5.83
CA ARG A 393 -13.79 3.33 4.83
C ARG A 393 -13.22 4.75 4.99
N SER A 394 -13.99 5.65 5.61
CA SER A 394 -13.53 7.00 5.95
C SER A 394 -12.61 7.04 7.18
N GLY A 395 -12.48 5.95 7.92
CA GLY A 395 -11.77 5.89 9.20
C GLY A 395 -12.64 6.31 10.39
N ASP A 396 -13.96 6.49 10.20
CA ASP A 396 -14.90 6.66 11.30
C ASP A 396 -15.11 5.31 11.99
N ILE A 397 -15.57 5.30 13.25
CA ILE A 397 -15.88 4.07 13.99
C ILE A 397 -17.37 4.06 14.31
N LEU A 398 -18.08 3.06 13.80
CA LEU A 398 -19.46 2.77 14.18
C LEU A 398 -19.45 1.84 15.38
N VAL A 399 -20.16 2.22 16.44
CA VAL A 399 -20.26 1.45 17.69
C VAL A 399 -21.73 1.22 17.99
N HIS A 400 -22.17 -0.03 18.07
CA HIS A 400 -23.43 -0.37 18.73
C HIS A 400 -23.25 -0.10 20.21
N VAL A 401 -24.18 0.60 20.81
CA VAL A 401 -24.23 0.75 22.26
C VAL A 401 -25.61 0.32 22.76
N CYS A 402 -25.61 -0.34 23.92
CA CYS A 402 -26.83 -0.80 24.57
C CYS A 402 -26.96 -0.24 25.98
N LYS A 403 -28.20 -0.04 26.43
CA LYS A 403 -28.53 0.43 27.77
C LYS A 403 -29.73 -0.31 28.34
N GLY A 404 -29.67 -0.66 29.62
CA GLY A 404 -30.73 -1.36 30.34
C GLY A 404 -30.65 -2.88 30.22
N SER A 405 -31.65 -3.56 30.79
CA SER A 405 -31.68 -5.02 30.94
C SER A 405 -32.75 -5.66 30.06
N VAL A 406 -32.51 -6.92 29.65
CA VAL A 406 -33.46 -7.71 28.86
C VAL A 406 -34.81 -7.80 29.61
N PRO A 407 -35.97 -7.63 28.93
CA PRO A 407 -36.16 -7.46 27.49
C PRO A 407 -36.17 -6.00 27.01
N GLN A 408 -35.94 -5.03 27.89
CA GLN A 408 -36.06 -3.59 27.63
C GLN A 408 -34.71 -2.93 27.30
N THR A 409 -33.75 -3.71 26.81
CA THR A 409 -32.43 -3.21 26.41
C THR A 409 -32.59 -2.34 25.17
N LYS A 410 -32.26 -1.05 25.32
CA LYS A 410 -32.31 -0.07 24.24
C LYS A 410 -31.05 -0.16 23.40
N ASN A 411 -31.21 -0.12 22.08
CA ASN A 411 -30.12 -0.24 21.13
C ASN A 411 -29.98 1.05 20.31
N LYS A 412 -28.76 1.57 20.17
CA LYS A 412 -28.44 2.62 19.20
C LYS A 412 -27.05 2.42 18.60
N ILE A 413 -26.79 3.11 17.49
CA ILE A 413 -25.46 3.13 16.86
C ILE A 413 -24.92 4.55 16.96
N ILE A 414 -23.68 4.69 17.41
CA ILE A 414 -22.95 5.95 17.44
C ILE A 414 -21.82 5.89 16.42
N ARG A 415 -21.72 6.91 15.57
CA ARG A 415 -20.59 7.11 14.66
C ARG A 415 -19.61 8.09 15.29
N TYR A 416 -18.38 7.65 15.49
CA TYR A 416 -17.28 8.43 16.04
C TYR A 416 -16.31 8.86 14.93
N GLN A 417 -15.79 10.08 15.06
CA GLN A 417 -14.65 10.58 14.28
C GLN A 417 -13.54 10.95 15.26
N GLY A 418 -12.55 10.05 15.41
CA GLY A 418 -11.67 10.07 16.57
C GLY A 418 -12.48 9.80 17.84
N GLU A 419 -12.29 10.63 18.86
CA GLU A 419 -13.05 10.58 20.13
C GLU A 419 -14.42 11.27 20.06
N ASN A 420 -14.68 12.05 19.00
CA ASN A 420 -15.87 12.89 18.92
C ASN A 420 -17.06 12.13 18.34
N ILE A 421 -18.24 12.30 18.95
CA ILE A 421 -19.51 11.82 18.40
C ILE A 421 -19.88 12.67 17.19
N LYS A 422 -19.89 12.04 16.01
CA LYS A 422 -20.27 12.66 14.75
C LYS A 422 -21.76 12.51 14.46
N GLN A 423 -22.35 11.39 14.86
CA GLN A 423 -23.74 11.07 14.57
C GLN A 423 -24.26 10.00 15.53
N GLU A 424 -25.54 10.13 15.92
CA GLU A 424 -26.29 9.05 16.58
C GLU A 424 -27.41 8.56 15.66
N ILE A 425 -27.56 7.24 15.58
CA ILE A 425 -28.57 6.55 14.76
C ILE A 425 -29.42 5.74 15.74
N CYS A 426 -30.62 6.22 16.02
CA CYS A 426 -31.55 5.60 16.96
C CYS A 426 -33.02 5.74 16.53
N ASN A 427 -33.39 6.91 16.02
CA ASN A 427 -34.76 7.22 15.61
C ASN A 427 -34.82 7.70 14.16
N ASP A 428 -35.93 7.42 13.48
CA ASP A 428 -36.21 7.92 12.14
C ASP A 428 -36.58 9.42 12.15
N GLY A 429 -36.86 9.99 10.97
CA GLY A 429 -37.24 11.40 10.85
C GLY A 429 -38.57 11.78 11.52
N GLN A 430 -39.37 10.80 11.97
CA GLN A 430 -40.63 10.99 12.69
C GLN A 430 -40.46 10.76 14.20
N GLY A 431 -39.27 10.36 14.66
CA GLY A 431 -38.99 10.07 16.06
C GLY A 431 -39.28 8.62 16.46
N ASN A 432 -39.61 7.73 15.53
CA ASN A 432 -39.83 6.31 15.84
C ASN A 432 -38.47 5.58 15.95
N PRO A 433 -38.34 4.61 16.86
CA PRO A 433 -37.13 3.78 16.95
C PRO A 433 -36.82 3.06 15.63
N ILE A 434 -35.57 3.15 15.17
CA ILE A 434 -35.10 2.44 13.97
C ILE A 434 -34.89 0.96 14.29
N PHE A 435 -34.33 0.67 15.47
CA PHE A 435 -33.98 -0.67 15.95
C PHE A 435 -34.93 -1.10 17.05
N LYS A 436 -35.18 -2.41 17.13
CA LYS A 436 -36.05 -2.98 18.17
C LYS A 436 -35.27 -3.15 19.47
N ASP A 437 -35.96 -2.86 20.58
CA ASP A 437 -35.44 -3.13 21.92
C ASP A 437 -35.32 -4.65 22.11
N GLY A 438 -34.21 -5.07 22.71
CA GLY A 438 -33.92 -6.49 22.91
C GLY A 438 -32.45 -6.75 23.23
N GLY A 439 -32.19 -7.98 23.69
CA GLY A 439 -30.87 -8.39 24.21
C GLY A 439 -29.81 -8.68 23.14
N TYR A 440 -30.18 -8.78 21.86
CA TYR A 440 -29.22 -9.06 20.80
C TYR A 440 -28.50 -7.79 20.34
N SER A 441 -27.19 -7.90 20.17
CA SER A 441 -26.37 -6.84 19.59
C SER A 441 -26.68 -6.61 18.11
N LEU A 442 -26.59 -5.35 17.69
CA LEU A 442 -26.71 -4.97 16.28
C LEU A 442 -25.38 -5.20 15.55
N TYR A 443 -25.43 -5.85 14.37
CA TYR A 443 -24.25 -6.02 13.53
C TYR A 443 -24.23 -4.96 12.44
N MET A 444 -23.13 -4.22 12.32
CA MET A 444 -23.03 -3.08 11.40
C MET A 444 -21.80 -3.17 10.51
N SER A 445 -21.90 -2.54 9.35
CA SER A 445 -20.86 -2.40 8.31
C SER A 445 -21.30 -1.32 7.34
N GLU A 446 -20.33 -0.64 6.76
CA GLU A 446 -20.53 0.40 5.77
C GLU A 446 -20.38 -0.17 4.35
N ASN A 447 -21.34 0.13 3.47
CA ASN A 447 -21.26 -0.25 2.06
C ASN A 447 -20.49 0.80 1.22
N ASN A 448 -20.20 0.52 -0.05
CA ASN A 448 -19.51 1.49 -0.92
C ASN A 448 -20.33 2.77 -1.19
N ASN A 449 -21.65 2.74 -0.98
CA ASN A 449 -22.52 3.92 -1.05
C ASN A 449 -22.44 4.80 0.22
N ARG A 450 -21.64 4.41 1.22
CA ARG A 450 -21.52 5.02 2.56
C ARG A 450 -22.77 4.90 3.41
N ASP A 451 -23.65 3.96 3.08
CA ASP A 451 -24.77 3.58 3.91
C ASP A 451 -24.28 2.64 5.01
N VAL A 452 -24.90 2.76 6.17
CA VAL A 452 -24.74 1.80 7.25
C VAL A 452 -25.81 0.75 7.09
N CYS A 453 -25.41 -0.44 6.69
CA CYS A 453 -26.29 -1.60 6.78
C CYS A 453 -26.30 -2.04 8.26
N VAL A 454 -27.39 -2.62 8.76
CA VAL A 454 -27.51 -3.08 10.15
C VAL A 454 -28.35 -4.35 10.19
N SER A 455 -27.84 -5.43 10.76
CA SER A 455 -28.65 -6.61 11.08
C SER A 455 -29.23 -6.45 12.48
N ASP A 456 -30.55 -6.46 12.60
CA ASP A 456 -31.29 -6.39 13.85
C ASP A 456 -32.01 -7.71 14.12
N ALA A 457 -31.31 -8.63 14.78
CA ALA A 457 -31.84 -9.93 15.20
C ALA A 457 -32.94 -9.82 16.27
N ASN A 458 -33.17 -8.64 16.87
CA ASN A 458 -34.34 -8.45 17.75
C ASN A 458 -35.62 -8.26 16.91
N ALA A 459 -35.48 -7.81 15.66
CA ALA A 459 -36.56 -7.49 14.74
C ALA A 459 -36.67 -8.46 13.55
N ASP A 460 -35.78 -9.45 13.45
CA ASP A 460 -35.69 -10.35 12.29
C ASP A 460 -35.56 -9.57 10.97
N THR A 461 -34.83 -8.45 10.98
CA THR A 461 -34.69 -7.58 9.80
C THR A 461 -33.29 -7.03 9.62
N VAL A 462 -32.94 -6.74 8.37
CA VAL A 462 -31.81 -5.90 8.00
C VAL A 462 -32.32 -4.50 7.68
N VAL A 463 -31.75 -3.51 8.35
CA VAL A 463 -32.08 -2.09 8.18
C VAL A 463 -30.90 -1.40 7.54
N VAL A 464 -31.12 -0.69 6.43
CA VAL A 464 -30.08 0.10 5.78
C VAL A 464 -30.40 1.57 5.94
N VAL A 465 -29.47 2.31 6.54
CA VAL A 465 -29.57 3.76 6.73
C VAL A 465 -28.52 4.47 5.88
N ASP A 466 -28.89 5.59 5.26
CA ASP A 466 -27.97 6.38 4.47
C ASP A 466 -26.89 7.07 5.32
N LYS A 467 -25.94 7.73 4.66
CA LYS A 467 -24.89 8.53 5.31
C LYS A 467 -25.39 9.62 6.27
N THR A 468 -26.67 10.00 6.19
CA THR A 468 -27.32 10.99 7.07
C THR A 468 -28.10 10.35 8.21
N GLY A 469 -28.14 9.01 8.28
CA GLY A 469 -28.80 8.23 9.32
C GLY A 469 -30.28 7.98 9.03
N ARG A 470 -30.76 8.28 7.82
CA ARG A 470 -32.16 8.05 7.43
C ARG A 470 -32.31 6.64 6.87
N VAL A 471 -33.38 5.96 7.27
CA VAL A 471 -33.71 4.62 6.73
C VAL A 471 -33.95 4.71 5.22
N ARG A 472 -33.18 3.93 4.46
CA ARG A 472 -33.36 3.75 3.01
C ARG A 472 -34.36 2.64 2.72
N PHE A 473 -34.15 1.47 3.33
CA PHE A 473 -35.00 0.30 3.16
C PHE A 473 -34.83 -0.68 4.34
N ARG A 474 -35.75 -1.63 4.43
CA ARG A 474 -35.72 -2.78 5.34
C ARG A 474 -35.89 -4.06 4.55
N TYR A 475 -35.20 -5.11 4.97
CA TYR A 475 -35.29 -6.45 4.40
C TYR A 475 -35.59 -7.46 5.50
N ASP A 476 -36.62 -8.29 5.30
CA ASP A 476 -37.20 -9.20 6.31
C ASP A 476 -37.01 -10.68 5.96
N GLY A 477 -36.22 -10.99 4.92
CA GLY A 477 -36.01 -12.37 4.48
C GLY A 477 -37.14 -12.95 3.63
N THR A 478 -38.34 -12.36 3.61
CA THR A 478 -39.54 -12.92 2.94
C THR A 478 -39.31 -13.31 1.48
N PRO A 479 -38.63 -12.50 0.63
CA PRO A 479 -38.37 -12.86 -0.76
C PRO A 479 -37.57 -14.16 -0.96
N ALA A 480 -36.79 -14.59 0.03
CA ALA A 480 -35.98 -15.80 -0.04
C ALA A 480 -36.77 -17.11 0.07
N ARG A 481 -38.03 -17.04 0.56
CA ARG A 481 -38.95 -18.18 0.70
C ARG A 481 -38.33 -19.37 1.44
N ARG A 482 -37.64 -19.08 2.55
CA ARG A 482 -37.04 -20.09 3.43
C ARG A 482 -38.08 -20.64 4.41
N ASP A 483 -37.83 -21.84 4.93
CA ASP A 483 -38.78 -22.56 5.77
C ASP A 483 -38.82 -22.02 7.21
N LEU A 484 -37.67 -21.61 7.75
CA LEU A 484 -37.54 -21.07 9.10
C LEU A 484 -37.52 -19.53 9.07
N SER A 485 -37.78 -18.92 10.24
CA SER A 485 -37.72 -17.47 10.41
C SER A 485 -36.32 -16.92 10.14
N PHE A 486 -36.25 -15.79 9.45
CA PHE A 486 -35.01 -15.10 9.12
C PHE A 486 -34.28 -14.62 10.39
N ASP A 487 -33.08 -15.12 10.67
CA ASP A 487 -32.23 -14.63 11.77
C ASP A 487 -30.95 -13.96 11.22
N PRO A 488 -31.00 -12.64 10.93
CA PRO A 488 -29.87 -11.92 10.38
C PRO A 488 -28.81 -11.60 11.44
N ARG A 489 -27.57 -12.11 11.25
CA ARG A 489 -26.42 -11.80 12.11
C ARG A 489 -25.31 -11.07 11.33
N GLY A 490 -24.37 -11.82 10.79
CA GLY A 490 -23.20 -11.28 10.09
C GLY A 490 -23.58 -10.61 8.78
N LYS A 491 -22.85 -9.55 8.41
CA LYS A 491 -22.99 -8.96 7.08
C LYS A 491 -21.72 -8.32 6.56
N VAL A 492 -21.58 -8.33 5.24
CA VAL A 492 -20.49 -7.68 4.53
C VAL A 492 -21.01 -7.12 3.21
N THR A 493 -20.22 -6.23 2.61
CA THR A 493 -20.53 -5.71 1.29
C THR A 493 -19.39 -5.97 0.33
N ASP A 494 -19.71 -6.45 -0.86
CA ASP A 494 -18.73 -6.76 -1.89
C ASP A 494 -18.32 -5.50 -2.68
N ALA A 495 -17.41 -5.66 -3.65
CA ALA A 495 -16.97 -4.58 -4.54
C ALA A 495 -18.11 -3.98 -5.39
N LEU A 496 -19.20 -4.73 -5.59
CA LEU A 496 -20.40 -4.31 -6.33
C LEU A 496 -21.45 -3.64 -5.43
N SER A 497 -21.14 -3.42 -4.14
CA SER A 497 -22.06 -2.89 -3.13
C SER A 497 -23.26 -3.81 -2.85
N GLN A 498 -23.16 -5.10 -3.20
CA GLN A 498 -24.12 -6.10 -2.77
C GLN A 498 -23.99 -6.31 -1.26
N ILE A 499 -25.11 -6.62 -0.61
CA ILE A 499 -25.15 -6.87 0.82
C ILE A 499 -25.29 -8.38 1.02
N ILE A 500 -24.30 -8.98 1.65
CA ILE A 500 -24.33 -10.38 2.04
C ILE A 500 -24.71 -10.45 3.51
N VAL A 501 -25.73 -11.22 3.84
CA VAL A 501 -26.27 -11.36 5.20
C VAL A 501 -26.34 -12.83 5.54
N THR A 502 -25.95 -13.21 6.76
CA THR A 502 -26.19 -14.58 7.23
C THR A 502 -27.63 -14.77 7.67
N ASP A 503 -28.19 -15.94 7.41
CA ASP A 503 -29.43 -16.39 8.03
C ASP A 503 -29.11 -17.65 8.82
N VAL A 504 -28.96 -17.50 10.14
CA VAL A 504 -28.49 -18.56 11.04
C VAL A 504 -29.46 -19.73 11.03
N ASN A 505 -30.76 -19.45 11.21
CA ASN A 505 -31.78 -20.50 11.30
C ASN A 505 -31.89 -21.33 10.02
N ASN A 506 -31.61 -20.73 8.86
CA ASN A 506 -31.74 -21.41 7.57
C ASN A 506 -30.41 -21.86 6.96
N ASP A 507 -29.30 -21.83 7.73
CA ASP A 507 -27.98 -22.33 7.30
C ASP A 507 -27.51 -21.75 5.95
N CYS A 508 -27.80 -20.47 5.69
CA CYS A 508 -27.55 -19.89 4.38
C CYS A 508 -27.12 -18.42 4.43
N LEU A 509 -26.65 -17.92 3.28
CA LEU A 509 -26.32 -16.51 3.10
C LEU A 509 -27.29 -15.87 2.11
N HIS A 510 -27.91 -14.77 2.47
CA HIS A 510 -28.74 -13.97 1.58
C HIS A 510 -27.87 -12.93 0.88
N ILE A 511 -28.00 -12.84 -0.45
CA ILE A 511 -27.33 -11.82 -1.26
C ILE A 511 -28.39 -10.84 -1.76
N LEU A 512 -28.22 -9.57 -1.41
CA LEU A 512 -29.06 -8.46 -1.82
C LEU A 512 -28.29 -7.52 -2.72
N ASP A 513 -28.97 -6.84 -3.63
CA ASP A 513 -28.37 -5.72 -4.36
C ASP A 513 -28.17 -4.48 -3.46
N GLN A 514 -27.56 -3.45 -4.02
CA GLN A 514 -27.30 -2.16 -3.36
C GLN A 514 -28.56 -1.40 -2.89
N ASN A 515 -29.75 -1.82 -3.32
CA ASN A 515 -31.04 -1.24 -2.99
C ASN A 515 -31.90 -2.17 -2.12
N GLY A 516 -31.36 -3.30 -1.68
CA GLY A 516 -32.05 -4.26 -0.83
C GLY A 516 -32.93 -5.24 -1.58
N GLN A 517 -32.86 -5.31 -2.91
CA GLN A 517 -33.57 -6.33 -3.67
C GLN A 517 -32.87 -7.68 -3.50
N PHE A 518 -33.65 -8.69 -3.15
CA PHE A 518 -33.15 -10.04 -3.01
C PHE A 518 -32.69 -10.60 -4.36
N LEU A 519 -31.45 -11.07 -4.42
CA LEU A 519 -30.88 -11.69 -5.60
C LEU A 519 -30.93 -13.21 -5.51
N ARG A 520 -30.41 -13.79 -4.44
CA ARG A 520 -30.37 -15.24 -4.20
C ARG A 520 -29.91 -15.58 -2.79
N CYS A 521 -30.05 -16.85 -2.41
CA CYS A 521 -29.35 -17.43 -1.26
C CYS A 521 -28.17 -18.31 -1.70
N VAL A 522 -27.24 -18.52 -0.78
CA VAL A 522 -26.14 -19.49 -0.86
C VAL A 522 -26.28 -20.48 0.28
N ASP A 523 -26.58 -21.73 -0.05
CA ASP A 523 -26.83 -22.84 0.89
C ASP A 523 -26.01 -24.10 0.55
N ASP A 524 -25.28 -24.11 -0.57
CA ASP A 524 -24.52 -25.26 -1.09
C ASP A 524 -23.09 -25.37 -0.54
N CYS A 525 -22.76 -24.59 0.50
CA CYS A 525 -21.42 -24.51 1.09
C CYS A 525 -21.26 -25.25 2.44
N GLY A 526 -22.33 -25.92 2.90
CA GLY A 526 -22.38 -26.61 4.19
C GLY A 526 -22.13 -25.66 5.37
N LEU A 527 -22.80 -24.52 5.39
CA LEU A 527 -22.65 -23.51 6.44
C LEU A 527 -23.62 -23.86 7.55
N GLU A 528 -23.12 -24.53 8.59
CA GLU A 528 -23.89 -24.83 9.81
C GLU A 528 -23.81 -23.62 10.75
N ASP A 529 -24.94 -22.99 11.04
CA ASP A 529 -25.07 -21.82 11.92
C ASP A 529 -24.13 -20.64 11.51
N PRO A 530 -24.23 -20.09 10.29
CA PRO A 530 -23.37 -19.00 9.86
C PRO A 530 -23.66 -17.72 10.64
N ASP A 531 -22.72 -17.29 11.48
CA ASP A 531 -22.98 -16.22 12.46
C ASP A 531 -22.18 -14.95 12.14
N ARG A 532 -20.99 -15.07 11.53
CA ARG A 532 -20.05 -13.96 11.33
C ARG A 532 -19.52 -13.92 9.91
N LEU A 533 -19.39 -12.70 9.36
CA LEU A 533 -18.86 -12.49 8.02
C LEU A 533 -17.76 -11.43 8.04
N SER A 534 -16.71 -11.69 7.27
CA SER A 534 -15.68 -10.70 6.94
C SER A 534 -15.17 -10.94 5.52
N VAL A 535 -14.65 -9.90 4.87
CA VAL A 535 -14.13 -9.99 3.50
C VAL A 535 -12.67 -9.54 3.51
N ASP A 536 -11.81 -10.36 2.91
CA ASP A 536 -10.38 -10.03 2.77
C ASP A 536 -10.12 -9.16 1.52
N SER A 537 -8.88 -8.67 1.36
CA SER A 537 -8.57 -7.76 0.25
C SER A 537 -8.60 -8.42 -1.13
N GLU A 538 -8.65 -9.75 -1.20
CA GLU A 538 -8.84 -10.52 -2.44
C GLU A 538 -10.33 -10.75 -2.76
N GLY A 539 -11.23 -10.22 -1.94
CA GLY A 539 -12.68 -10.37 -2.11
C GLY A 539 -13.20 -11.75 -1.71
N ARG A 540 -12.45 -12.52 -0.91
CA ARG A 540 -12.87 -13.82 -0.41
C ARG A 540 -13.63 -13.65 0.89
N LEU A 541 -14.68 -14.43 1.07
CA LEU A 541 -15.61 -14.34 2.19
C LEU A 541 -15.20 -15.30 3.30
N TRP A 542 -14.89 -14.76 4.46
CA TRP A 542 -14.61 -15.52 5.68
C TRP A 542 -15.90 -15.62 6.50
N VAL A 543 -16.40 -16.84 6.65
CA VAL A 543 -17.63 -17.17 7.37
C VAL A 543 -17.25 -17.85 8.68
N GLY A 544 -17.51 -17.17 9.80
CA GLY A 544 -17.39 -17.76 11.13
C GLY A 544 -18.62 -18.61 11.44
N LEU A 545 -18.36 -19.88 11.75
CA LEU A 545 -19.31 -20.85 12.30
C LEU A 545 -18.95 -21.08 13.78
N LEU A 546 -19.71 -21.91 14.49
CA LEU A 546 -19.55 -22.13 15.93
C LEU A 546 -18.09 -22.44 16.36
N ASP A 547 -17.41 -23.37 15.70
CA ASP A 547 -16.09 -23.88 16.09
C ASP A 547 -15.01 -23.73 14.99
N LYS A 548 -15.39 -23.22 13.81
CA LYS A 548 -14.54 -23.19 12.62
C LYS A 548 -14.84 -21.97 11.75
N VAL A 549 -13.85 -21.57 10.96
CA VAL A 549 -14.00 -20.54 9.93
C VAL A 549 -13.91 -21.17 8.55
N LYS A 550 -14.88 -20.90 7.69
CA LYS A 550 -14.84 -21.28 6.27
C LYS A 550 -14.46 -20.08 5.42
N VAL A 551 -13.50 -20.27 4.52
CA VAL A 551 -13.14 -19.25 3.53
C VAL A 551 -13.71 -19.67 2.19
N ILE A 552 -14.48 -18.76 1.60
CA ILE A 552 -15.29 -18.97 0.42
C ILE A 552 -14.81 -18.02 -0.68
N GLU A 553 -14.45 -18.58 -1.84
CA GLU A 553 -14.06 -17.82 -3.02
C GLU A 553 -15.17 -17.88 -4.07
N ASN A 554 -15.49 -16.73 -4.66
CA ASN A 554 -16.36 -16.64 -5.82
C ASN A 554 -15.52 -16.78 -7.10
N LEU A 555 -15.77 -17.83 -7.89
CA LEU A 555 -15.01 -18.15 -9.10
C LEU A 555 -15.19 -17.16 -10.27
N GLN A 556 -15.82 -16.00 -10.07
CA GLN A 556 -15.94 -14.93 -11.07
C GLN A 556 -14.83 -13.85 -10.97
N ASN A 557 -14.01 -13.84 -9.91
CA ASN A 557 -12.95 -12.84 -9.70
C ASN A 557 -11.54 -13.28 -10.19
N LYS A 558 -11.43 -14.32 -11.04
CA LYS A 558 -10.15 -14.77 -11.62
C LYS A 558 -10.10 -14.62 -13.13
#